data_AF-A0A6H1XQ77-F1
#
_entry.id   AF-A0A6H1XQ77-F1
#
_cell.length_a   1.000
_cell.length_b   1.000
_cell.length_c   1.000
_cell.angle_alpha   90.00
_cell.angle_beta   90.00
_cell.angle_gamma   90.00
#
_symmetry.space_group_name_H-M   'P 1'
#
loop_
_entity.id
_entity.type
_entity.pdbx_description
1 polymer ?
#
loop_
_entity_poly.entity_id
_entity_poly.type
_entity_poly.pdbx_seq_one_letter_code
_entity_poly.pdbx_strand_id
1 'polypeptide(L)'
;LPSFRTIGDNLKDRFDGASRVMVSNSGSQRSGNNAHHRDRDNSANANIIGNSIHSNHAGQQERGHGRKKKHKYGFQLKPFNPEHKPPSFKDLVYLEPSPGFCEKNPKLGIEG
;
A
#
# COMPACT_ATOMS: atom_id res chain seq x y z
N LEU A 1 -27.14 17.81 0.04
CA LEU A 1 -25.86 17.51 -0.65
C LEU A 1 -25.70 18.50 -1.80
N PRO A 2 -24.48 18.92 -2.15
CA PRO A 2 -24.27 19.79 -3.30
C PRO A 2 -24.70 19.10 -4.60
N SER A 3 -24.94 19.89 -5.65
CA SER A 3 -25.27 19.34 -6.97
C SER A 3 -24.10 18.54 -7.55
N PHE A 4 -24.39 17.55 -8.40
CA PHE A 4 -23.34 16.76 -9.05
C PHE A 4 -22.46 17.62 -9.98
N ARG A 5 -23.03 18.70 -10.54
CA ARG A 5 -22.26 19.69 -11.32
C ARG A 5 -21.17 20.33 -10.48
N THR A 6 -21.50 20.81 -9.28
CA THR A 6 -20.54 21.39 -8.34
C THR A 6 -19.45 20.40 -7.95
N ILE A 7 -19.81 19.12 -7.76
CA ILE A 7 -18.83 18.06 -7.49
C ILE A 7 -17.90 17.87 -8.69
N GLY A 8 -18.46 17.86 -9.90
CA GLY A 8 -17.71 17.77 -11.16
C GLY A 8 -16.73 18.91 -11.35
N ASP A 9 -17.16 20.16 -11.10
CA ASP A 9 -16.29 21.33 -11.20
C ASP A 9 -15.12 21.24 -10.19
N ASN A 10 -15.39 20.81 -8.94
CA ASN A 10 -14.33 20.58 -7.94
C ASN A 10 -13.34 19.48 -8.34
N LEU A 11 -13.79 18.45 -9.05
CA LEU A 11 -12.91 17.38 -9.56
C LEU A 11 -12.14 17.82 -10.80
N LYS A 12 -12.74 18.68 -11.64
CA LYS A 12 -12.08 19.27 -12.80
C LYS A 12 -10.89 20.14 -12.40
N ASP A 13 -11.02 20.95 -11.36
CA ASP A 13 -9.90 21.74 -10.83
C ASP A 13 -8.74 20.85 -10.35
N ARG A 14 -9.07 19.71 -9.73
CA ARG A 14 -8.08 18.72 -9.27
C ARG A 14 -7.45 17.94 -10.43
N PHE A 15 -8.18 17.76 -11.53
CA PHE A 15 -7.67 17.15 -12.75
C PHE A 15 -6.64 18.06 -13.43
N ASP A 16 -6.94 19.36 -13.55
CA ASP A 16 -6.01 20.34 -14.15
C ASP A 16 -4.75 20.53 -13.31
N GLY A 17 -4.86 20.41 -11.98
CA GLY A 17 -3.75 20.47 -11.03
C GLY A 17 -3.11 19.12 -10.70
N ALA A 18 -3.46 18.03 -11.40
CA ALA A 18 -3.01 16.69 -11.02
C ALA A 18 -1.48 16.55 -11.11
N SER A 19 -0.89 15.92 -10.09
CA SER A 19 0.57 15.80 -9.98
C SER A 19 1.07 14.48 -10.57
N ARG A 20 2.17 14.53 -11.34
CA ARG A 20 2.85 13.30 -11.77
C ARG A 20 3.61 12.67 -10.63
N VAL A 21 3.41 11.39 -10.44
CA VAL A 21 4.11 10.57 -9.44
C VAL A 21 4.78 9.39 -10.12
N MET A 22 5.75 8.80 -9.43
CA MET A 22 6.44 7.58 -9.85
C MET A 22 6.28 6.49 -8.79
N VAL A 23 6.24 5.24 -9.23
CA VAL A 23 6.22 4.07 -8.35
C VAL A 23 7.62 3.87 -7.79
N SER A 24 7.79 3.95 -6.46
CA SER A 24 9.02 3.46 -5.84
C SER A 24 8.87 1.98 -5.52
N ASN A 25 9.68 1.15 -6.18
CA ASN A 25 9.83 -0.27 -5.87
C ASN A 25 10.68 -0.47 -4.61
N SER A 26 10.49 0.35 -3.57
CA SER A 26 10.98 0.02 -2.23
C SER A 26 10.10 -1.12 -1.72
N GLY A 27 10.31 -2.30 -2.30
CA GLY A 27 9.80 -3.54 -1.79
C GLY A 27 10.09 -3.54 -0.30
N SER A 28 9.05 -3.77 0.49
CA SER A 28 9.10 -3.97 1.93
C SER A 28 10.33 -4.80 2.29
N GLN A 29 11.46 -4.15 2.62
CA GLN A 29 12.62 -4.78 3.22
C GLN A 29 12.21 -5.14 4.65
N ARG A 30 11.45 -6.23 4.78
CA ARG A 30 11.46 -7.05 5.97
C ARG A 30 12.73 -7.88 5.82
N SER A 31 13.89 -7.35 6.19
CA SER A 31 14.37 -7.33 7.57
C SER A 31 14.35 -8.74 8.17
N GLY A 32 15.51 -9.39 8.12
CA GLY A 32 15.96 -10.38 9.08
C GLY A 32 15.23 -11.72 9.07
N ASN A 33 15.72 -12.66 8.26
CA ASN A 33 15.56 -14.08 8.58
C ASN A 33 16.38 -14.36 9.85
N ASN A 34 15.79 -14.16 11.04
CA ASN A 34 16.31 -14.77 12.26
C ASN A 34 15.95 -16.26 12.20
N ALA A 35 16.80 -17.02 11.50
CA ALA A 35 16.87 -18.45 11.67
C ALA A 35 17.31 -18.71 13.11
N HIS A 36 16.35 -18.96 14.00
CA HIS A 36 16.65 -19.43 15.35
C HIS A 36 17.26 -20.83 15.22
N HIS A 37 18.59 -20.86 15.19
CA HIS A 37 19.39 -22.04 15.52
C HIS A 37 18.99 -22.43 16.94
N ARG A 38 18.09 -23.42 17.07
CA ARG A 38 17.95 -24.12 18.35
C ARG A 38 19.00 -25.21 18.34
N ASP A 39 20.15 -24.87 18.92
CA ASP A 39 21.10 -25.84 19.43
C ASP A 39 20.33 -26.86 20.26
N ARG A 40 20.36 -28.09 19.75
CA ARG A 40 19.68 -29.23 20.31
C ARG A 40 20.65 -29.85 21.31
N ASP A 41 20.73 -29.27 22.50
CA ASP A 41 21.46 -29.87 23.60
C ASP A 41 20.61 -30.97 24.26
N ASN A 42 21.30 -32.02 24.65
CA ASN A 42 20.83 -33.27 25.19
C ASN A 42 20.04 -33.08 26.50
N SER A 43 19.03 -33.94 26.72
CA SER A 43 18.80 -34.66 27.98
C SER A 43 17.30 -34.88 28.27
N ALA A 44 17.02 -36.03 28.87
CA ALA A 44 15.82 -36.38 29.61
C ALA A 44 14.55 -36.73 28.80
N ASN A 45 14.54 -37.99 28.32
CA ASN A 45 13.61 -39.01 28.79
C ASN A 45 12.34 -38.51 29.54
N ALA A 46 11.21 -38.44 28.83
CA ALA A 46 9.88 -38.65 29.40
C ALA A 46 8.83 -38.83 28.27
N ASN A 47 8.24 -40.01 28.18
CA ASN A 47 7.04 -40.27 27.40
C ASN A 47 5.86 -39.48 27.99
N ILE A 48 5.26 -38.56 27.23
CA ILE A 48 3.90 -38.09 27.51
C ILE A 48 3.15 -37.96 26.19
N ILE A 49 2.28 -38.93 25.93
CA ILE A 49 1.16 -38.82 25.00
C ILE A 49 0.31 -37.63 25.49
N GLY A 50 0.35 -36.52 24.75
CA GLY A 50 -0.33 -35.28 25.13
C GLY A 50 -0.71 -34.46 23.91
N ASN A 51 -1.88 -34.77 23.33
CA ASN A 51 -2.54 -33.86 22.41
C ASN A 51 -2.79 -32.53 23.12
N SER A 52 -2.08 -31.48 22.72
CA SER A 52 -2.23 -30.16 23.32
C SER A 52 -2.37 -29.10 22.24
N ILE A 53 -3.61 -28.98 21.77
CA ILE A 53 -4.10 -27.82 21.02
C ILE A 53 -4.31 -26.73 22.07
N HIS A 54 -3.26 -25.96 22.34
CA HIS A 54 -3.37 -24.76 23.16
C HIS A 54 -3.98 -23.67 22.28
N SER A 55 -5.31 -23.61 22.29
CA SER A 55 -6.07 -22.42 21.96
C SER A 55 -5.64 -21.32 22.93
N ASN A 56 -4.91 -20.33 22.40
CA ASN A 56 -4.58 -19.10 23.11
C ASN A 56 -5.90 -18.39 23.48
N HIS A 57 -6.36 -18.59 24.70
CA HIS A 57 -7.38 -17.74 25.29
C HIS A 57 -6.98 -17.28 26.69
N ALA A 58 -7.17 -15.97 26.87
CA ALA A 58 -7.15 -15.21 28.11
C ALA A 58 -5.78 -14.77 28.65
N GLY A 59 -5.55 -13.46 28.51
CA GLY A 59 -4.52 -12.71 29.21
C GLY A 59 -4.61 -11.23 28.84
N GLN A 60 -5.53 -10.51 29.49
CA GLN A 60 -5.54 -9.05 29.50
C GLN A 60 -4.16 -8.52 29.91
N GLN A 61 -3.57 -7.62 29.12
CA GLN A 61 -3.01 -6.33 29.58
C GLN A 61 -2.25 -5.63 28.45
N GLU A 62 -2.79 -4.46 28.08
CA GLU A 62 -2.06 -3.22 27.80
C GLU A 62 -0.87 -3.21 26.80
N ARG A 63 -1.05 -2.38 25.77
CA ARG A 63 -0.02 -1.62 25.02
C ARG A 63 0.85 -2.42 24.04
N GLY A 64 0.53 -2.27 22.75
CA GLY A 64 1.58 -2.29 21.74
C GLY A 64 1.12 -2.74 20.36
N HIS A 65 1.14 -1.78 19.43
CA HIS A 65 1.31 -2.00 17.99
C HIS A 65 0.10 -2.56 17.23
N GLY A 66 -0.76 -1.61 16.88
CA GLY A 66 -1.76 -1.76 15.85
C GLY A 66 -1.22 -2.49 14.62
N ARG A 67 -2.04 -3.42 14.13
CA ARG A 67 -1.90 -4.03 12.82
C ARG A 67 -1.68 -2.90 11.82
N LYS A 68 -0.42 -2.67 11.42
CA LYS A 68 -0.05 -1.67 10.43
C LYS A 68 -0.96 -1.93 9.24
N LYS A 69 -1.90 -1.00 8.99
CA LYS A 69 -2.81 -1.03 7.84
C LYS A 69 -1.91 -1.26 6.64
N LYS A 70 -1.89 -2.49 6.12
CA LYS A 70 -1.11 -2.80 4.93
C LYS A 70 -1.72 -1.94 3.84
N HIS A 71 -0.96 -0.95 3.37
CA HIS A 71 -1.37 -0.13 2.24
C HIS A 71 -1.71 -1.12 1.12
N LYS A 72 -2.94 -1.04 0.59
CA LYS A 72 -3.46 -1.95 -0.43
C LYS A 72 -2.54 -2.02 -1.67
N TYR A 73 -1.74 -0.98 -1.85
CA TYR A 73 -0.66 -0.86 -2.81
C TYR A 73 0.67 -0.94 -2.04
N GLY A 74 1.43 -2.01 -2.25
CA GLY A 74 2.69 -2.28 -1.55
C GLY A 74 3.88 -1.40 -1.99
N PHE A 75 3.61 -0.36 -2.78
CA PHE A 75 4.60 0.58 -3.28
C PHE A 75 4.24 2.00 -2.84
N GLN A 76 5.26 2.79 -2.50
CA GLN A 76 5.08 4.19 -2.14
C GLN A 76 5.18 5.05 -3.40
N LEU A 77 4.21 5.94 -3.61
CA LEU A 77 4.27 6.94 -4.66
C LEU A 77 5.24 8.05 -4.24
N LYS A 78 6.13 8.43 -5.15
CA LYS A 78 7.03 9.58 -4.99
C LYS A 78 6.69 10.65 -6.02
N PRO A 79 6.80 11.95 -5.70
CA PRO A 79 6.69 13.01 -6.70
C PRO A 79 7.68 12.76 -7.85
N PHE A 80 7.23 12.94 -9.10
CA PHE A 80 8.12 12.87 -10.27
C PHE A 80 9.08 14.07 -10.30
N ASN A 81 8.61 15.25 -9.88
CA ASN A 81 9.44 16.43 -9.71
C ASN A 81 9.60 16.73 -8.20
N PRO A 82 10.83 16.75 -7.65
CA PRO A 82 11.08 17.06 -6.23
C PRO A 82 10.61 18.45 -5.78
N GLU A 83 10.56 19.42 -6.70
CA GLU A 83 10.15 20.80 -6.41
C GLU A 83 8.63 20.98 -6.34
N HIS A 84 7.87 19.95 -6.73
CA HIS A 84 6.42 20.02 -6.67
C HIS A 84 5.94 19.69 -5.26
N LYS A 85 4.93 20.45 -4.80
CA LYS A 85 4.27 20.19 -3.52
C LYS A 85 3.75 18.74 -3.50
N PRO A 86 3.94 17.99 -2.40
CA PRO A 86 3.39 16.65 -2.28
C PRO A 86 1.85 16.71 -2.35
N PRO A 87 1.21 15.80 -3.09
CA PRO A 87 -0.24 15.78 -3.22
C PRO A 87 -0.91 15.45 -1.89
N SER A 88 -2.02 16.13 -1.61
CA SER A 88 -2.90 15.82 -0.49
C SER A 88 -3.76 14.60 -0.79
N PHE A 89 -4.42 14.05 0.24
CA PHE A 89 -5.31 12.90 0.13
C PHE A 89 -6.57 13.15 -0.73
N LYS A 90 -6.88 14.41 -1.04
CA LYS A 90 -7.98 14.78 -1.93
C LYS A 90 -7.51 15.02 -3.37
N ASP A 91 -6.21 15.08 -3.61
CA ASP A 91 -5.67 15.48 -4.91
C ASP A 91 -5.58 14.27 -5.84
N LEU A 92 -5.71 14.52 -7.14
CA LEU A 92 -5.53 13.50 -8.17
C LEU A 92 -4.05 13.41 -8.55
N VAL A 93 -3.58 12.20 -8.83
CA VAL A 93 -2.21 11.91 -9.24
C VAL A 93 -2.20 10.97 -10.43
N TYR A 94 -1.17 11.07 -11.28
CA TYR A 94 -1.02 10.20 -12.45
C TYR A 94 0.42 9.69 -12.59
N LEU A 95 0.58 8.53 -13.25
CA LEU A 95 1.88 7.89 -13.47
C LEU A 95 2.44 8.21 -14.87
N GLU A 96 1.57 8.07 -15.88
CA GLU A 96 1.92 8.15 -17.29
C GLU A 96 1.28 9.38 -17.96
N PRO A 97 2.00 10.05 -18.88
CA PRO A 97 1.44 11.17 -19.63
C PRO A 97 0.22 10.74 -20.46
N SER A 98 -0.69 11.68 -20.71
CA SER A 98 -1.83 11.45 -21.59
C SER A 98 -1.39 11.15 -23.03
N PRO A 99 -2.05 10.20 -23.72
CA PRO A 99 -1.82 9.99 -25.14
C PRO A 99 -2.32 11.19 -25.96
N GLY A 100 -1.90 11.28 -27.22
CA GLY A 100 -2.50 12.22 -28.17
C GLY A 100 -3.92 11.78 -28.52
N PHE A 101 -4.90 12.67 -28.33
CA PHE A 101 -6.31 12.35 -28.58
C PHE A 101 -6.82 12.77 -29.96
N CYS A 102 -6.05 13.58 -30.71
CA CYS A 102 -6.51 14.18 -31.97
C CYS A 102 -6.65 13.20 -33.14
N GLU A 103 -5.90 12.09 -33.12
CA GLU A 103 -5.95 11.07 -34.18
C GLU A 103 -6.62 9.81 -33.65
N LYS A 104 -7.44 9.19 -34.49
CA LYS A 104 -8.10 7.92 -34.15
C LYS A 104 -7.07 6.84 -33.88
N ASN A 105 -7.11 6.27 -32.68
CA ASN A 105 -6.32 5.12 -32.28
C ASN A 105 -7.22 4.07 -31.60
N PRO A 106 -7.78 3.11 -32.36
CA PRO A 106 -8.69 2.10 -31.82
C PRO A 106 -8.05 1.20 -30.76
N LYS A 107 -6.72 1.05 -30.76
CA LYS A 107 -6.00 0.24 -29.76
C LYS A 107 -6.06 0.87 -28.36
N LEU A 108 -6.17 2.19 -28.30
CA LEU A 108 -6.29 2.96 -27.06
C LEU A 108 -7.73 3.45 -26.80
N GLY A 109 -8.69 3.07 -27.65
CA GLY A 109 -10.07 3.57 -27.56
C GLY A 109 -10.22 5.06 -27.88
N ILE A 110 -9.29 5.64 -28.64
CA ILE A 110 -9.29 7.05 -29.02
C ILE A 110 -9.98 7.16 -30.39
N GLU A 111 -11.03 7.98 -30.48
CA GLU A 111 -11.84 8.11 -31.70
C GLU A 111 -11.37 9.23 -32.65
N GLY A 112 -10.59 10.19 -32.15
CA GLY A 112 -10.13 11.37 -32.88
C GLY A 112 -10.87 12.63 -32.47
#